data_AF-A0A3N9UVY3-F1
#
_entry.id   AF-A0A3N9UVY3-F1
#
_cell.length_a   1.000
_cell.length_b   1.000
_cell.length_c   1.000
_cell.angle_alpha   90.00
_cell.angle_beta   90.00
_cell.angle_gamma   90.00
#
_symmetry.space_group_name_H-M   'P 1'
#
loop_
_entity.id
_entity.type
_entity.pdbx_description
1 polymer ?
#
loop_
_entity_poly.entity_id
_entity_poly.type
_entity_poly.pdbx_seq_one_letter_code
_entity_poly.pdbx_strand_id
1 'polypeptide(L)'
;MKPALILGLATAILAGCVSPAFADAKVDATLSRLGKVCKDKLMTKFPGVPMSDLHVTVGATVKDSLDNGSMTLKDLQKSGASFNVEVPGKGSGYCNVNAKGKISQFTMGK
;
A
#
# COMPACT_ATOMS: atom_id res chain seq x y z
N MET A 1 7.60 44.41 -45.62
CA MET A 1 6.84 45.01 -44.49
C MET A 1 6.72 43.97 -43.38
N LYS A 2 6.73 44.45 -42.14
CA LYS A 2 6.81 43.73 -40.85
C LYS A 2 5.56 42.86 -40.54
N PRO A 3 5.62 42.00 -39.48
CA PRO A 3 4.89 40.74 -39.33
C PRO A 3 3.60 40.84 -38.49
N ALA A 4 2.85 39.75 -38.46
CA ALA A 4 1.82 39.39 -37.46
C ALA A 4 1.96 37.86 -37.23
N LEU A 5 2.25 37.24 -36.08
CA LEU A 5 1.95 37.48 -34.65
C LEU A 5 0.47 37.84 -34.51
N ILE A 6 -0.44 37.05 -33.91
CA ILE A 6 -0.45 36.33 -32.62
C ILE A 6 -1.70 35.38 -32.68
N LEU A 7 -1.73 34.15 -32.16
CA LEU A 7 -2.33 33.66 -30.89
C LEU A 7 -2.58 32.16 -31.15
N GLY A 8 -2.23 31.19 -30.32
CA GLY A 8 -2.40 31.15 -28.88
C GLY A 8 -3.41 30.05 -28.54
N LEU A 9 -2.93 28.81 -28.38
CA LEU A 9 -3.59 27.75 -27.61
C LEU A 9 -2.50 26.79 -27.13
N ALA A 10 -1.67 27.29 -26.23
CA ALA A 10 -0.95 26.40 -25.32
C ALA A 10 -2.01 25.83 -24.36
N THR A 11 -2.55 24.66 -24.70
CA THR A 11 -3.15 23.77 -23.70
C THR A 11 -2.03 23.38 -22.76
N ALA A 12 -1.86 24.15 -21.69
CA ALA A 12 -1.12 23.75 -20.53
C ALA A 12 -1.87 22.55 -19.93
N ILE A 13 -1.51 21.36 -20.40
CA ILE A 13 -1.70 20.14 -19.62
C ILE A 13 -0.82 20.41 -18.40
N LEU A 14 -1.45 20.83 -17.31
CA LEU A 14 -0.90 20.63 -15.99
C LEU A 14 -0.73 19.12 -15.86
N ALA A 15 0.40 18.61 -16.35
CA ALA A 15 1.01 17.42 -15.83
C ALA A 15 1.43 17.76 -14.39
N GLY A 16 0.43 17.95 -13.53
CA GLY A 16 0.61 17.67 -12.12
C GLY A 16 1.07 16.23 -12.13
N CYS A 17 2.36 16.03 -11.83
CA CYS A 17 2.91 14.73 -11.54
C CYS A 17 2.04 14.15 -10.44
N VAL A 18 1.02 13.37 -10.81
CA VAL A 18 0.38 12.41 -9.95
C VAL A 18 1.45 11.36 -9.69
N SER A 19 2.38 11.71 -8.80
CA SER A 19 3.15 10.69 -8.11
C SER A 19 2.10 9.74 -7.55
N PRO A 20 2.16 8.44 -7.88
CA PRO A 20 1.22 7.48 -7.28
C PRO A 20 1.29 7.70 -5.78
N ALA A 21 0.16 7.86 -5.09
CA ALA A 21 0.20 8.18 -3.66
C ALA A 21 0.90 7.08 -2.84
N PHE A 22 1.06 5.89 -3.43
CA PHE A 22 1.88 4.80 -2.93
C PHE A 22 3.39 5.10 -2.86
N ALA A 23 3.88 6.08 -3.65
CA ALA A 23 5.25 6.58 -3.59
C ALA A 23 5.42 7.72 -2.55
N ASP A 24 4.36 8.11 -1.85
CA ASP A 24 4.48 9.04 -0.71
C ASP A 24 5.16 8.32 0.47
N ALA A 25 6.27 8.88 0.93
CA ALA A 25 7.08 8.29 1.99
C ALA A 25 6.30 8.06 3.31
N LYS A 26 5.25 8.85 3.59
CA LYS A 26 4.42 8.66 4.79
C LYS A 26 3.42 7.52 4.61
N VAL A 27 2.88 7.35 3.40
CA VAL A 27 2.05 6.19 3.04
C VAL A 27 2.88 4.92 3.18
N ASP A 28 4.08 4.88 2.58
CA ASP A 28 4.99 3.74 2.68
C ASP A 28 5.36 3.42 4.14
N ALA A 29 5.77 4.43 4.92
CA ALA A 29 6.10 4.23 6.34
C ALA A 29 4.91 3.70 7.15
N THR A 30 3.69 4.15 6.86
CA THR A 30 2.47 3.68 7.52
C THR A 30 2.17 2.23 7.15
N LEU A 31 2.23 1.88 5.87
CA LEU A 31 2.01 0.51 5.40
C LEU A 31 3.09 -0.44 5.92
N SER A 32 4.35 -0.02 5.95
CA SER A 32 5.46 -0.78 6.53
C SER A 32 5.25 -1.05 8.02
N ARG A 33 4.83 -0.04 8.80
CA ARG A 33 4.51 -0.22 10.22
C ARG A 33 3.37 -1.22 10.43
N LEU A 34 2.29 -1.10 9.66
CA LEU A 34 1.12 -1.98 9.77
C LEU A 34 1.46 -3.41 9.29
N GLY A 35 2.20 -3.55 8.20
CA GLY A 35 2.64 -4.83 7.66
C GLY A 35 3.58 -5.58 8.61
N LYS A 36 4.40 -4.87 9.40
CA LYS A 36 5.21 -5.49 10.46
C LYS A 36 4.35 -6.24 11.48
N VAL A 37 3.17 -5.72 11.83
CA VAL A 37 2.24 -6.39 12.76
C VAL A 37 1.81 -7.75 12.21
N CYS A 38 1.52 -7.83 10.90
CA CYS A 38 1.22 -9.10 10.24
C CYS A 38 2.42 -10.05 10.25
N LYS A 39 3.62 -9.53 9.98
CA LYS A 39 4.85 -10.32 9.99
C LYS A 39 5.14 -10.90 11.38
N ASP A 40 4.99 -10.10 12.43
CA ASP A 40 5.15 -10.55 13.82
C ASP A 40 4.13 -11.66 14.19
N LYS A 41 2.89 -11.56 13.67
CA LYS A 41 1.87 -12.62 13.85
C LYS A 41 2.23 -13.90 13.11
N LEU A 42 2.79 -13.81 11.89
CA LEU A 42 3.26 -14.97 11.15
C LEU A 42 4.39 -15.69 11.88
N MET A 43 5.36 -14.95 12.44
CA MET A 43 6.44 -15.55 13.24
C MET A 43 5.89 -16.31 14.45
N THR A 44 4.84 -15.78 15.09
CA THR A 44 4.18 -16.44 16.23
C THR A 44 3.45 -17.71 15.82
N LYS A 45 2.84 -17.72 14.61
CA LYS A 45 2.05 -18.86 14.12
C LYS A 45 2.91 -19.95 13.47
N PHE A 46 4.03 -19.57 12.87
CA PHE A 46 4.96 -20.46 12.18
C PHE A 46 6.36 -20.34 12.81
N PRO A 47 6.52 -20.79 14.07
CA PRO A 47 7.82 -20.80 14.72
C PRO A 47 8.76 -21.70 13.91
N GLY A 48 9.90 -21.14 13.47
CA GLY A 48 10.90 -21.84 12.67
C GLY A 48 10.97 -21.42 11.19
N VAL A 49 10.03 -20.62 10.70
CA VAL A 49 10.19 -19.97 9.39
C VAL A 49 11.04 -18.71 9.56
N PRO A 50 12.15 -18.54 8.80
CA PRO A 50 12.96 -17.35 8.92
C PRO A 50 12.21 -16.13 8.39
N MET A 51 12.49 -14.96 8.96
CA MET A 51 11.82 -13.72 8.56
C MET A 51 12.01 -13.36 7.07
N SER A 52 13.10 -13.81 6.45
CA SER A 52 13.35 -13.63 5.01
C SER A 52 12.31 -14.32 4.15
N ASP A 53 11.78 -15.46 4.62
CA ASP A 53 10.82 -16.28 3.88
C ASP A 53 9.38 -15.81 4.12
N LEU A 54 9.14 -14.89 5.07
CA LEU A 54 7.82 -14.34 5.32
C LEU A 54 7.56 -13.15 4.39
N HIS A 55 6.67 -13.36 3.42
CA HIS A 55 6.24 -12.34 2.48
C HIS A 55 4.96 -11.67 2.99
N VAL A 56 5.04 -10.36 3.21
CA VAL A 56 3.88 -9.52 3.54
C VAL A 56 3.83 -8.41 2.50
N THR A 57 2.77 -8.39 1.70
CA THR A 57 2.57 -7.40 0.66
C THR A 57 1.24 -6.68 0.89
N VAL A 58 1.16 -5.43 0.48
CA VAL A 58 -0.08 -4.66 0.58
C VAL A 58 -1.11 -5.30 -0.35
N GLY A 59 -2.34 -5.47 0.14
CA GLY A 59 -3.42 -6.07 -0.65
C GLY A 59 -3.67 -5.28 -1.94
N ALA A 60 -3.97 -5.98 -3.03
CA ALA A 60 -4.12 -5.38 -4.36
C ALA A 60 -5.13 -4.20 -4.37
N THR A 61 -6.24 -4.34 -3.65
CA THR A 61 -7.25 -3.27 -3.52
C THR A 61 -6.72 -2.03 -2.81
N VAL A 62 -5.94 -2.19 -1.73
CA VAL A 62 -5.34 -1.05 -1.02
C VAL A 62 -4.33 -0.35 -1.92
N LYS A 63 -3.52 -1.14 -2.65
CA LYS A 63 -2.57 -0.60 -3.61
C LYS A 63 -3.26 0.19 -4.73
N ASP A 64 -4.29 -0.38 -5.35
CA ASP A 64 -5.06 0.29 -6.40
C ASP A 64 -5.73 1.57 -5.88
N SER A 65 -6.36 1.52 -4.69
CA SER A 65 -6.99 2.70 -4.09
C SER A 65 -6.00 3.82 -3.77
N LEU A 66 -4.76 3.49 -3.40
CA LEU A 66 -3.71 4.48 -3.18
C LEU A 66 -3.16 5.01 -4.51
N ASP A 67 -2.95 4.14 -5.51
CA ASP A 67 -2.45 4.52 -6.83
C ASP A 67 -3.44 5.43 -7.58
N ASN A 68 -4.76 5.19 -7.44
CA ASN A 68 -5.81 6.02 -8.03
C ASN A 68 -6.26 7.20 -7.14
N GLY A 69 -5.70 7.34 -5.94
CA GLY A 69 -5.99 8.43 -5.01
C GLY A 69 -7.33 8.35 -4.27
N SER A 70 -8.10 7.27 -4.43
CA SER A 70 -9.35 7.04 -3.68
C SER A 70 -9.12 6.70 -2.20
N MET A 71 -7.90 6.28 -1.84
CA MET A 71 -7.44 6.13 -0.48
C MET A 71 -6.26 7.07 -0.23
N THR A 72 -6.28 7.75 0.90
CA THR A 72 -5.20 8.66 1.32
C THR A 72 -4.51 8.16 2.59
N LEU A 73 -3.41 8.81 2.98
CA LEU A 73 -2.78 8.59 4.28
C LEU A 73 -3.77 8.75 5.45
N LYS A 74 -4.70 9.70 5.36
CA LYS A 74 -5.72 9.92 6.42
C LYS A 74 -6.66 8.72 6.53
N ASP A 75 -6.98 8.08 5.41
CA ASP A 75 -7.84 6.89 5.39
C ASP A 75 -7.12 5.68 5.96
N LEU A 76 -5.83 5.50 5.64
CA LEU A 76 -4.99 4.48 6.28
C LEU A 76 -4.90 4.69 7.80
N GLN A 77 -4.76 5.95 8.24
CA GLN A 77 -4.71 6.31 9.67
C GLN A 77 -6.06 6.23 10.39
N LYS A 78 -7.17 6.03 9.67
CA LYS A 78 -8.50 5.82 10.25
C LYS A 78 -8.92 4.35 10.20
N SER A 79 -8.79 3.74 9.03
CA SER A 79 -9.32 2.41 8.71
C SER A 79 -8.27 1.31 8.85
N GLY A 80 -6.99 1.64 8.67
CA GLY A 80 -5.90 0.67 8.59
C GLY A 80 -5.68 0.15 7.16
N ALA A 81 -5.11 -1.05 7.05
CA ALA A 81 -4.75 -1.66 5.77
C ALA A 81 -4.92 -3.18 5.77
N SER A 82 -5.18 -3.72 4.58
CA SER A 82 -5.20 -5.15 4.30
C SER A 82 -3.91 -5.57 3.63
N PHE A 83 -3.36 -6.70 4.05
CA PHE A 83 -2.12 -7.28 3.56
C PHE A 83 -2.37 -8.70 3.08
N ASN A 84 -1.77 -9.04 1.95
CA ASN A 84 -1.58 -10.42 1.56
C ASN A 84 -0.37 -10.97 2.31
N VAL A 85 -0.50 -12.18 2.83
CA VAL A 85 0.58 -12.88 3.52
C VAL A 85 0.87 -14.18 2.82
N GLU A 86 2.14 -14.51 2.69
CA GLU A 86 2.58 -15.78 2.12
C GLU A 86 3.74 -16.34 2.92
N VAL A 87 3.64 -17.64 3.18
CA VAL A 87 4.66 -18.41 3.88
C VAL A 87 5.01 -19.61 3.00
N PRO A 88 6.22 -19.63 2.40
CA PRO A 88 6.68 -20.71 1.54
C PRO A 88 6.50 -22.08 2.19
N GLY A 89 5.91 -23.01 1.45
CA GLY A 89 5.63 -24.37 1.93
C GLY A 89 4.55 -24.48 3.03
N LYS A 90 3.88 -23.37 3.41
CA LYS A 90 2.77 -23.37 4.39
C LYS A 90 1.47 -22.80 3.84
N GLY A 91 1.53 -21.95 2.82
CA GLY A 91 0.37 -21.39 2.14
C GLY A 91 0.32 -19.86 2.14
N SER A 92 -0.68 -19.32 1.47
CA SER A 92 -0.96 -17.89 1.37
C SER A 92 -2.26 -17.53 2.10
N GLY A 93 -2.45 -16.25 2.39
CA GLY A 93 -3.59 -15.78 3.15
C GLY A 93 -3.66 -14.26 3.19
N TYR A 94 -4.40 -13.73 4.15
CA TYR A 94 -4.53 -12.30 4.33
C TYR A 94 -4.55 -11.91 5.81
N CYS A 95 -4.12 -10.68 6.06
CA CYS A 95 -4.02 -10.07 7.37
C CYS A 95 -4.53 -8.63 7.28
N ASN A 96 -5.61 -8.32 7.99
CA ASN A 96 -6.17 -6.99 8.11
C ASN A 96 -5.71 -6.37 9.43
N VAL A 97 -5.14 -5.18 9.35
CA VAL A 97 -4.64 -4.42 10.51
C VAL A 97 -5.38 -3.11 10.55
N ASN A 98 -6.00 -2.79 11.68
CA ASN A 98 -6.65 -1.49 11.87
C ASN A 98 -5.62 -0.37 12.09
N ALA A 99 -6.07 0.88 12.05
CA ALA A 99 -5.20 2.05 12.24
C ALA A 99 -4.45 2.09 13.59
N LYS A 100 -4.92 1.34 14.59
CA LYS A 100 -4.26 1.23 15.91
C LYS A 100 -3.12 0.19 15.91
N GLY A 101 -2.83 -0.44 14.78
CA GLY A 101 -1.84 -1.51 14.68
C GLY A 101 -2.29 -2.81 15.32
N LYS A 102 -3.61 -3.06 15.41
CA LYS A 102 -4.16 -4.34 15.88
C LYS A 102 -4.72 -5.13 14.70
N ILE A 103 -4.45 -6.43 14.69
CA ILE A 103 -5.03 -7.35 13.70
C ILE A 103 -6.53 -7.46 13.93
N SER A 104 -7.33 -7.05 12.96
CA SER A 104 -8.78 -7.20 12.96
C SER A 104 -9.21 -8.54 12.35
N GLN A 105 -8.44 -9.06 11.39
CA GLN A 105 -8.71 -10.34 10.75
C GLN A 105 -7.40 -10.97 10.29
N PHE A 106 -7.28 -12.28 10.42
CA PHE A 106 -6.11 -13.02 9.97
C PHE A 106 -6.52 -14.43 9.56
N THR A 107 -6.20 -14.80 8.32
CA THR A 107 -6.55 -16.10 7.75
C THR A 107 -5.39 -16.61 6.91
N MET A 108 -5.16 -17.92 6.99
CA MET A 108 -4.23 -18.64 6.13
C MET A 108 -5.03 -19.67 5.35
N GLY A 109 -4.87 -19.70 4.03
CA GLY A 109 -5.22 -20.83 3.18
C GLY A 109 -4.24 -21.98 3.42
N LYS A 110 -4.74 -23.21 3.32
CA LYS A 110 -3.94 -24.43 3.36
C LYS A 110 -3.42 -24.75 1.97
#